data_AF-S5XV30-F1
#
_entry.id   AF-S5XV30-F1
#
_cell.length_a   1.000
_cell.length_b   1.000
_cell.length_c   1.000
_cell.angle_alpha   90.00
_cell.angle_beta   90.00
_cell.angle_gamma   90.00
#
_symmetry.space_group_name_H-M   'P 1'
#
loop_
_entity.id
_entity.type
_entity.pdbx_description
1 polymer ?
#
loop_
_entity_poly.entity_id
_entity_poly.type
_entity_poly.pdbx_seq_one_letter_code
_entity_poly.pdbx_strand_id
1 'polypeptide(L)'
;MSVDLSELMPILAALEARDQLGELDDVAFPDTGPVRWLFGLTSGFHFANGASASRRKALIGLAQDYYELTGARCNTLAYGEKVIGISSAADIEARLSNTAETGRFADPGQTSSFYIRNMPAAAIRSTDPVYESFAAFLPADGLRLNGNLTYSTRLSTERDAPEAYLRFFRACCEKLQVFYAVSGFSLLFYSYSARPRDAYPLLRRFPGLLYEDANEFGLETEGEADVIRDANWLTAINREMLDQLGGQAEAEKLEGVTLHPYPGGVVLQAGRAPRIGDVNAGHIPEEYRRVSDFLKPLRYAPWQAPYLAVPPSVDAMEATRDWMERFDG
;
A
#
# COMPACT_ATOMS: atom_id res chain seq x y z
N MET A 1 -21.12 -10.19 15.50
CA MET A 1 -21.08 -9.51 16.79
C MET A 1 -19.75 -8.78 16.81
N SER A 2 -19.74 -7.52 16.40
CA SER A 2 -18.57 -6.70 16.05
C SER A 2 -17.40 -6.82 17.04
N VAL A 3 -16.15 -6.71 16.57
CA VAL A 3 -15.05 -6.35 17.46
C VAL A 3 -15.47 -5.01 18.03
N ASP A 4 -15.65 -4.91 19.35
CA ASP A 4 -15.76 -3.60 19.95
C ASP A 4 -14.38 -2.95 19.84
N LEU A 5 -14.31 -1.83 19.11
CA LEU A 5 -13.07 -1.04 19.01
C LEU A 5 -12.51 -0.69 20.39
N SER A 6 -13.36 -0.65 21.42
CA SER A 6 -12.97 -0.46 22.81
C SER A 6 -12.01 -1.54 23.35
N GLU A 7 -12.09 -2.79 22.85
CA GLU A 7 -11.21 -3.89 23.24
C GLU A 7 -9.94 -3.94 22.39
N LEU A 8 -10.04 -3.59 21.11
CA LEU A 8 -8.91 -3.63 20.17
C LEU A 8 -7.90 -2.50 20.41
N MET A 9 -8.37 -1.28 20.67
CA MET A 9 -7.47 -0.14 20.83
C MET A 9 -6.44 -0.29 21.97
N PRO A 10 -6.81 -0.78 23.18
CA PRO A 10 -5.83 -1.04 24.24
C PRO A 10 -4.78 -2.08 23.86
N ILE A 11 -5.16 -3.11 23.09
CA ILE A 11 -4.23 -4.15 22.63
C ILE A 11 -3.20 -3.54 21.67
N LEU A 12 -3.66 -2.78 20.67
CA LEU A 12 -2.77 -2.09 19.74
C LEU A 12 -1.82 -1.12 20.44
N ALA A 13 -2.34 -0.31 21.36
CA ALA A 13 -1.53 0.63 22.14
C ALA A 13 -0.47 -0.09 22.99
N ALA A 14 -0.82 -1.22 23.61
CA ALA A 14 0.13 -2.01 24.40
C ALA A 14 1.22 -2.66 23.55
N LEU A 15 0.88 -3.16 22.35
CA LEU A 15 1.86 -3.77 21.44
C LEU A 15 2.76 -2.72 20.79
N GLU A 16 2.21 -1.57 20.37
CA GLU A 16 2.99 -0.42 19.88
C GLU A 16 3.97 0.09 20.93
N ALA A 17 3.55 0.21 22.20
CA ALA A 17 4.43 0.65 23.29
C ALA A 17 5.59 -0.33 23.58
N ARG A 18 5.49 -1.58 23.12
CA ARG A 18 6.49 -2.63 23.32
C ARG A 18 7.28 -2.97 22.06
N ASP A 19 7.02 -2.31 20.93
CA ASP A 19 7.61 -2.65 19.61
C ASP A 19 7.26 -4.10 19.19
N GLN A 20 6.04 -4.56 19.52
CA GLN A 20 5.59 -5.94 19.34
C GLN A 20 4.43 -6.08 18.34
N LEU A 21 4.22 -5.09 17.47
CA LEU A 21 3.11 -5.12 16.50
C LEU A 21 3.20 -6.29 15.52
N GLY A 22 4.40 -6.80 15.22
CA GLY A 22 4.58 -8.01 14.42
C GLY A 22 3.96 -9.27 15.01
N GLU A 23 3.58 -9.26 16.29
CA GLU A 23 2.87 -10.36 16.96
C GLU A 23 1.36 -10.35 16.67
N LEU A 24 0.80 -9.28 16.07
CA LEU A 24 -0.63 -9.21 15.74
C LEU A 24 -1.09 -10.29 14.76
N ASP A 25 -0.18 -10.88 13.98
CA ASP A 25 -0.49 -12.04 13.13
C ASP A 25 -0.85 -13.29 13.95
N ASP A 26 -0.28 -13.40 15.16
CA ASP A 26 -0.42 -14.54 16.06
C ASP A 26 -1.49 -14.31 17.15
N VAL A 27 -1.96 -13.07 17.29
CA VAL A 27 -3.05 -12.72 18.20
C VAL A 27 -4.36 -13.21 17.60
N ALA A 28 -4.95 -14.21 18.25
CA ALA A 28 -6.33 -14.59 17.99
C ALA A 28 -7.26 -13.44 18.43
N PHE A 29 -7.75 -12.67 17.47
CA PHE A 29 -8.87 -11.77 17.75
C PHE A 29 -10.13 -12.61 18.02
N PRO A 30 -10.96 -12.23 19.01
CA PRO A 30 -12.21 -12.95 19.27
C PRO A 30 -13.07 -13.08 18.00
N ASP A 31 -13.82 -14.17 17.87
CA ASP A 31 -14.67 -14.41 16.69
C ASP A 31 -15.86 -13.44 16.67
N THR A 32 -15.76 -12.40 15.84
CA THR A 32 -16.54 -11.16 15.98
C THR A 32 -17.51 -10.87 14.82
N GLY A 33 -18.03 -11.91 14.18
CA GLY A 33 -19.04 -11.77 13.13
C GLY A 33 -18.58 -11.02 11.87
N PRO A 34 -19.38 -10.12 11.26
CA PRO A 34 -19.28 -9.82 9.82
C PRO A 34 -18.23 -8.78 9.43
N VAL A 35 -17.54 -8.14 10.38
CA VAL A 35 -16.42 -7.23 10.11
C VAL A 35 -15.14 -8.06 10.21
N ARG A 36 -14.57 -8.38 9.05
CA ARG A 36 -13.30 -9.09 8.91
C ARG A 36 -12.30 -8.10 8.34
N TRP A 37 -11.45 -7.54 9.19
CA TRP A 37 -10.19 -6.92 8.77
C TRP A 37 -9.03 -7.72 9.34
N LEU A 38 -7.93 -7.78 8.62
CA LEU A 38 -6.65 -8.27 9.14
C LEU A 38 -5.73 -7.08 9.35
N PHE A 39 -4.75 -7.22 10.24
CA PHE A 39 -3.61 -6.32 10.22
C PHE A 39 -2.58 -6.86 9.26
N GLY A 40 -1.99 -6.02 8.44
CA GLY A 40 -0.99 -6.44 7.49
C GLY A 40 -0.05 -5.31 7.14
N LEU A 41 0.91 -5.62 6.29
CA LEU A 41 1.84 -4.65 5.76
C LEU A 41 1.50 -4.42 4.30
N THR A 42 1.07 -3.20 3.97
CA THR A 42 0.66 -2.83 2.60
C THR A 42 1.68 -1.90 1.99
N SER A 43 1.89 -2.04 0.68
CA SER A 43 2.58 -1.08 -0.16
C SER A 43 1.73 -0.66 -1.34
N GLY A 44 1.74 0.63 -1.65
CA GLY A 44 1.15 1.21 -2.85
C GLY A 44 2.21 1.90 -3.70
N PHE A 45 2.09 1.77 -5.02
CA PHE A 45 3.02 2.33 -5.99
C PHE A 45 2.23 2.98 -7.13
N HIS A 46 2.61 4.20 -7.48
CA HIS A 46 2.05 4.96 -8.58
C HIS A 46 3.15 5.29 -9.60
N PHE A 47 2.85 5.02 -10.87
CA PHE A 47 3.80 5.19 -11.96
C PHE A 47 3.10 5.70 -13.22
N ALA A 48 3.75 6.64 -13.89
CA ALA A 48 3.26 7.18 -15.16
C ALA A 48 3.41 6.16 -16.30
N ASN A 49 2.73 6.42 -17.42
CA ASN A 49 2.89 5.68 -18.69
C ASN A 49 2.64 4.17 -18.55
N GLY A 50 1.64 3.77 -17.76
CA GLY A 50 1.33 2.37 -17.44
C GLY A 50 1.11 1.49 -18.67
N ALA A 51 0.60 2.04 -19.78
CA ALA A 51 0.38 1.28 -21.00
C ALA A 51 1.65 0.68 -21.64
N SER A 52 2.85 1.18 -21.29
CA SER A 52 4.13 0.68 -21.82
C SER A 52 4.27 -0.84 -21.72
N ALA A 53 4.66 -1.47 -22.83
CA ALA A 53 4.97 -2.90 -22.88
C ALA A 53 6.07 -3.31 -21.87
N SER A 54 7.04 -2.44 -21.58
CA SER A 54 8.08 -2.72 -20.59
C SER A 54 7.52 -2.78 -19.18
N ARG A 55 6.57 -1.90 -18.83
CA ARG A 55 5.91 -1.87 -17.51
C ARG A 55 4.97 -3.05 -17.32
N ARG A 56 4.21 -3.40 -18.36
CA ARG A 56 3.37 -4.60 -18.38
C ARG A 56 4.21 -5.85 -18.13
N LYS A 57 5.34 -6.02 -18.83
CA LYS A 57 6.27 -7.14 -18.59
C LYS A 57 6.90 -7.09 -17.19
N ALA A 58 7.28 -5.90 -16.71
CA ALA A 58 7.83 -5.73 -15.37
C ALA A 58 6.87 -6.18 -14.28
N LEU A 59 5.57 -5.90 -14.40
CA LEU A 59 4.55 -6.33 -13.44
C LEU A 59 4.40 -7.85 -13.36
N ILE A 60 4.53 -8.56 -14.49
CA ILE A 60 4.53 -10.03 -14.47
C ILE A 60 5.71 -10.54 -13.64
N GLY A 61 6.92 -10.03 -13.90
CA GLY A 61 8.10 -10.40 -13.13
C GLY A 61 7.98 -10.04 -11.65
N LEU A 62 7.43 -8.87 -11.32
CA LEU A 62 7.19 -8.46 -9.94
C LEU A 62 6.17 -9.35 -9.24
N ALA A 63 5.14 -9.82 -9.93
CA ALA A 63 4.18 -10.77 -9.36
C ALA A 63 4.83 -12.13 -9.08
N GLN A 64 5.77 -12.57 -9.92
CA GLN A 64 6.58 -13.77 -9.68
C GLN A 64 7.51 -13.58 -8.47
N ASP A 65 8.21 -12.46 -8.40
CA ASP A 65 9.09 -12.13 -7.27
C ASP A 65 8.29 -12.05 -5.95
N TYR A 66 7.07 -11.48 -5.99
CA TYR A 66 6.15 -11.43 -4.85
C TYR A 66 5.64 -12.81 -4.42
N TYR A 67 5.36 -13.69 -5.39
CA TYR A 67 4.99 -15.08 -5.12
C TYR A 67 6.06 -15.78 -4.28
N GLU A 68 7.33 -15.59 -4.62
CA GLU A 68 8.45 -16.13 -3.86
C GLU A 68 8.65 -15.43 -2.52
N LEU A 69 8.55 -14.09 -2.47
CA LEU A 69 8.65 -13.30 -1.23
C LEU A 69 7.67 -13.79 -0.16
N THR A 70 6.47 -14.17 -0.58
CA THR A 70 5.41 -14.65 0.30
C THR A 70 5.44 -16.16 0.53
N GLY A 71 6.56 -16.82 0.20
CA GLY A 71 6.75 -18.25 0.44
C GLY A 71 5.79 -19.12 -0.36
N ALA A 72 5.51 -18.74 -1.61
CA ALA A 72 4.68 -19.48 -2.55
C ALA A 72 3.23 -19.72 -2.07
N ARG A 73 2.68 -18.81 -1.25
CA ARG A 73 1.35 -18.96 -0.64
C ARG A 73 0.20 -18.55 -1.56
N CYS A 74 0.43 -17.73 -2.59
CA CYS A 74 -0.62 -17.38 -3.54
C CYS A 74 -1.08 -18.63 -4.31
N ASN A 75 -2.38 -18.78 -4.52
CA ASN A 75 -2.97 -19.94 -5.17
C ASN A 75 -4.00 -19.59 -6.25
N THR A 76 -4.30 -18.30 -6.41
CA THR A 76 -5.21 -17.80 -7.43
C THR A 76 -4.59 -16.63 -8.17
N LEU A 77 -4.89 -16.56 -9.47
CA LEU A 77 -4.69 -15.41 -10.33
C LEU A 77 -6.03 -15.03 -10.91
N ALA A 78 -6.35 -13.74 -10.89
CA ALA A 78 -7.54 -13.23 -11.55
C ALA A 78 -7.20 -12.15 -12.56
N TYR A 79 -7.97 -12.14 -13.64
CA TYR A 79 -7.88 -11.18 -14.71
C TYR A 79 -9.28 -10.94 -15.29
N GLY A 80 -9.74 -9.70 -15.29
CA GLY A 80 -11.14 -9.39 -15.59
C GLY A 80 -12.08 -10.17 -14.66
N GLU A 81 -13.05 -10.88 -15.24
CA GLU A 81 -14.00 -11.72 -14.48
C GLU A 81 -13.49 -13.15 -14.21
N LYS A 82 -12.33 -13.52 -14.76
CA LYS A 82 -11.82 -14.89 -14.67
C LYS A 82 -10.92 -15.04 -13.44
N VAL A 83 -11.10 -16.14 -12.73
CA VAL A 83 -10.23 -16.58 -11.63
C VAL A 83 -9.67 -17.95 -11.97
N ILE A 84 -8.36 -18.10 -11.92
CA ILE A 84 -7.61 -19.28 -12.36
C ILE A 84 -6.67 -19.71 -11.21
N GLY A 85 -6.49 -21.01 -11.04
CA GLY A 85 -5.53 -21.54 -10.07
C GLY A 85 -4.08 -21.37 -10.54
N ILE A 86 -3.19 -21.07 -9.60
CA ILE A 86 -1.74 -21.06 -9.80
C ILE A 86 -1.07 -21.89 -8.71
N SER A 87 0.02 -22.58 -9.03
CA SER A 87 0.81 -23.36 -8.07
C SER A 87 2.31 -23.12 -8.20
N SER A 88 2.72 -22.20 -9.06
CA SER A 88 4.11 -21.78 -9.24
C SER A 88 4.19 -20.36 -9.79
N ALA A 89 5.34 -19.71 -9.61
CA ALA A 89 5.61 -18.41 -10.24
C ALA A 89 5.54 -18.49 -11.78
N ALA A 90 5.95 -19.61 -12.38
CA ALA A 90 5.87 -19.80 -13.84
C ALA A 90 4.43 -19.79 -14.37
N ASP A 91 3.45 -20.20 -13.56
CA ASP A 91 2.05 -20.14 -13.95
C ASP A 91 1.62 -18.68 -14.20
N ILE A 92 2.08 -17.72 -13.41
CA ILE A 92 1.68 -16.30 -13.53
C ILE A 92 1.94 -15.77 -14.94
N GLU A 93 3.18 -15.94 -15.42
CA GLU A 93 3.57 -15.53 -16.77
C GLU A 93 2.83 -16.32 -17.84
N ALA A 94 2.71 -17.65 -17.68
CA ALA A 94 2.01 -18.49 -18.63
C ALA A 94 0.54 -18.09 -18.79
N ARG A 95 -0.15 -17.76 -17.69
CA ARG A 95 -1.55 -17.31 -17.68
C ARG A 95 -1.68 -15.92 -18.29
N LEU A 96 -0.87 -14.94 -17.88
CA LEU A 96 -0.96 -13.55 -18.35
C LEU A 96 -0.47 -13.37 -19.81
N SER A 97 0.35 -14.29 -20.30
CA SER A 97 0.78 -14.30 -21.71
C SER A 97 -0.17 -15.07 -22.62
N ASN A 98 -1.07 -15.88 -22.06
CA ASN A 98 -2.04 -16.67 -22.82
C ASN A 98 -3.26 -15.83 -23.19
N THR A 99 -3.31 -15.40 -24.46
CA THR A 99 -4.39 -14.57 -25.00
C THR A 99 -5.80 -15.18 -24.90
N ALA A 100 -5.92 -16.51 -24.80
CA ALA A 100 -7.23 -17.17 -24.64
C ALA A 100 -7.74 -17.09 -23.19
N GLU A 101 -6.84 -17.11 -22.21
CA GLU A 101 -7.18 -17.12 -20.79
C GLU A 101 -7.33 -15.70 -20.25
N THR A 102 -6.38 -14.82 -20.53
CA THR A 102 -6.30 -13.47 -19.94
C THR A 102 -6.47 -12.35 -20.97
N GLY A 103 -6.87 -12.64 -22.20
CA GLY A 103 -6.96 -11.58 -23.22
C GLY A 103 -5.59 -10.92 -23.44
N ARG A 104 -5.53 -9.81 -24.16
CA ARG A 104 -4.25 -9.18 -24.49
C ARG A 104 -3.75 -8.32 -23.31
N PHE A 105 -3.33 -8.91 -22.19
CA PHE A 105 -2.70 -8.13 -21.10
C PHE A 105 -1.51 -7.29 -21.60
N ALA A 106 -0.84 -7.73 -22.66
CA ALA A 106 0.24 -6.99 -23.32
C ALA A 106 -0.23 -5.86 -24.26
N ASP A 107 -1.53 -5.72 -24.53
CA ASP A 107 -2.07 -4.71 -25.45
C ASP A 107 -2.15 -3.34 -24.74
N PRO A 108 -1.36 -2.35 -25.20
CA PRO A 108 -1.33 -1.02 -24.59
C PRO A 108 -2.64 -0.25 -24.78
N GLY A 109 -3.44 -0.61 -25.78
CA GLY A 109 -4.74 0.01 -26.06
C GLY A 109 -5.87 -0.45 -25.12
N GLN A 110 -5.60 -1.39 -24.20
CA GLN A 110 -6.60 -1.87 -23.25
C GLN A 110 -6.22 -1.53 -21.81
N THR A 111 -7.20 -1.07 -21.05
CA THR A 111 -7.10 -1.02 -19.60
C THR A 111 -7.05 -2.45 -19.10
N SER A 112 -6.06 -2.76 -18.27
CA SER A 112 -5.83 -4.11 -17.79
C SER A 112 -5.60 -4.07 -16.29
N SER A 113 -6.13 -5.08 -15.60
CA SER A 113 -5.84 -5.32 -14.20
C SER A 113 -5.74 -6.80 -13.94
N PHE A 114 -4.82 -7.19 -13.08
CA PHE A 114 -4.75 -8.55 -12.57
C PHE A 114 -4.41 -8.54 -11.08
N TYR A 115 -4.74 -9.62 -10.41
CA TYR A 115 -4.28 -9.84 -9.05
C TYR A 115 -3.91 -11.30 -8.81
N ILE A 116 -2.93 -11.52 -7.94
CA ILE A 116 -2.63 -12.84 -7.38
C ILE A 116 -2.86 -12.81 -5.87
N ARG A 117 -3.51 -13.85 -5.35
CA ARG A 117 -3.94 -13.91 -3.95
C ARG A 117 -3.79 -15.30 -3.38
N ASN A 118 -3.61 -15.36 -2.06
CA ASN A 118 -3.81 -16.58 -1.29
C ASN A 118 -5.27 -16.64 -0.82
N MET A 119 -6.06 -17.49 -1.46
CA MET A 119 -7.45 -17.76 -1.06
C MET A 119 -7.47 -19.03 -0.21
N PRO A 120 -7.56 -18.93 1.14
CA PRO A 120 -7.56 -20.10 1.99
C PRO A 120 -8.80 -20.97 1.74
N ALA A 121 -8.69 -22.28 1.90
CA ALA A 121 -9.83 -23.20 1.74
C ALA A 121 -10.99 -22.90 2.72
N ALA A 122 -10.69 -22.28 3.86
CA ALA A 122 -11.66 -21.81 4.84
C ALA A 122 -12.29 -20.46 4.49
N ALA A 123 -11.86 -19.80 3.40
CA ALA A 123 -12.53 -18.61 2.90
C ALA A 123 -13.96 -18.99 2.49
N ILE A 124 -14.93 -18.47 3.24
CA ILE A 124 -16.35 -18.78 3.03
C ILE A 124 -16.86 -18.00 1.82
N ARG A 125 -16.22 -16.85 1.54
CA ARG A 125 -16.53 -15.99 0.41
C ARG A 125 -15.23 -15.59 -0.28
N SER A 126 -15.29 -15.37 -1.59
CA SER A 126 -14.20 -14.71 -2.34
C SER A 126 -13.82 -13.32 -1.79
N THR A 127 -14.68 -12.80 -0.90
CA THR A 127 -14.66 -11.49 -0.28
C THR A 127 -13.95 -11.43 1.07
N ASP A 128 -13.39 -12.52 1.58
CA ASP A 128 -12.67 -12.49 2.86
C ASP A 128 -11.33 -11.74 2.71
N PRO A 129 -10.90 -10.96 3.73
CA PRO A 129 -9.58 -10.32 3.71
C PRO A 129 -8.50 -11.42 3.70
N VAL A 130 -7.40 -11.16 2.98
CA VAL A 130 -6.28 -12.10 2.86
C VAL A 130 -4.98 -11.36 3.09
N TYR A 131 -4.02 -12.01 3.71
CA TYR A 131 -2.69 -11.43 3.90
C TYR A 131 -1.98 -11.24 2.57
N GLU A 132 -1.80 -12.32 1.80
CA GLU A 132 -1.13 -12.24 0.51
C GLU A 132 -2.08 -11.76 -0.59
N SER A 133 -1.88 -10.53 -1.01
CA SER A 133 -2.53 -9.95 -2.18
C SER A 133 -1.53 -9.10 -2.96
N PHE A 134 -1.50 -9.25 -4.28
CA PHE A 134 -0.79 -8.37 -5.21
C PHE A 134 -1.78 -7.99 -6.29
N ALA A 135 -1.99 -6.71 -6.53
CA ALA A 135 -2.96 -6.20 -7.49
C ALA A 135 -2.32 -5.10 -8.32
N ALA A 136 -2.41 -5.23 -9.65
CA ALA A 136 -1.88 -4.26 -10.59
C ALA A 136 -3.00 -3.71 -11.47
N PHE A 137 -2.95 -2.41 -11.73
CA PHE A 137 -3.83 -1.71 -12.65
C PHE A 137 -3.01 -0.89 -13.65
N LEU A 138 -3.39 -1.00 -14.91
CA LEU A 138 -2.72 -0.37 -16.05
C LEU A 138 -3.79 0.27 -16.93
N PRO A 139 -3.84 1.60 -17.03
CA PRO A 139 -4.78 2.27 -17.92
C PRO A 139 -4.43 2.03 -19.40
N ALA A 140 -5.45 2.05 -20.26
CA ALA A 140 -5.27 2.11 -21.71
C ALA A 140 -4.53 3.39 -22.13
N ASP A 141 -3.82 3.31 -23.25
CA ASP A 141 -3.27 4.50 -23.92
C ASP A 141 -4.33 5.60 -24.11
N GLY A 142 -3.97 6.82 -23.76
CA GLY A 142 -4.82 8.01 -23.91
C GLY A 142 -5.77 8.28 -22.73
N LEU A 143 -5.88 7.39 -21.75
CA LEU A 143 -6.56 7.71 -20.49
C LEU A 143 -5.65 8.58 -19.61
N ARG A 144 -6.22 9.63 -19.01
CA ARG A 144 -5.56 10.50 -18.03
C ARG A 144 -5.55 9.85 -16.66
N LEU A 145 -4.90 8.70 -16.56
CA LEU A 145 -4.75 7.93 -15.32
C LEU A 145 -3.32 7.39 -15.24
N ASN A 146 -2.83 7.25 -14.02
CA ASN A 146 -1.57 6.58 -13.74
C ASN A 146 -1.77 5.07 -13.57
N GLY A 147 -0.70 4.30 -13.80
CA GLY A 147 -0.67 2.90 -13.38
C GLY A 147 -0.50 2.82 -11.87
N ASN A 148 -1.08 1.79 -11.27
CA ASN A 148 -0.87 1.49 -9.86
C ASN A 148 -0.53 0.01 -9.64
N LEU A 149 0.21 -0.22 -8.56
CA LEU A 149 0.47 -1.53 -8.00
C LEU A 149 0.20 -1.42 -6.50
N THR A 150 -0.53 -2.38 -5.94
CA THR A 150 -0.58 -2.60 -4.49
C THR A 150 -0.20 -4.03 -4.17
N TYR A 151 0.46 -4.22 -3.04
CA TYR A 151 0.56 -5.54 -2.44
C TYR A 151 0.44 -5.48 -0.93
N SER A 152 -0.02 -6.57 -0.32
CA SER A 152 -0.11 -6.74 1.12
C SER A 152 0.54 -8.06 1.54
N THR A 153 1.08 -8.11 2.76
CA THR A 153 1.56 -9.35 3.37
C THR A 153 1.30 -9.34 4.88
N ARG A 154 1.64 -10.44 5.55
CA ARG A 154 1.67 -10.56 7.02
C ARG A 154 2.65 -9.58 7.65
N LEU A 155 2.35 -9.09 8.85
CA LEU A 155 3.24 -8.19 9.59
C LEU A 155 4.57 -8.86 9.93
N SER A 156 4.54 -10.16 10.27
CA SER A 156 5.70 -11.03 10.50
C SER A 156 6.67 -11.06 9.33
N THR A 157 6.25 -10.71 8.10
CA THR A 157 7.18 -10.60 6.97
C THR A 157 8.22 -9.51 7.20
N GLU A 158 7.83 -8.38 7.81
CA GLU A 158 8.79 -7.32 8.16
C GLU A 158 9.67 -7.74 9.33
N ARG A 159 9.12 -8.43 10.34
CA ARG A 159 9.89 -8.94 11.47
C ARG A 159 10.92 -10.00 11.05
N ASP A 160 10.51 -10.95 10.21
CA ASP A 160 11.27 -12.16 9.90
C ASP A 160 12.22 -11.95 8.70
N ALA A 161 11.90 -11.01 7.81
CA ALA A 161 12.67 -10.74 6.59
C ALA A 161 12.64 -9.26 6.15
N PRO A 162 13.00 -8.30 7.03
CA PRO A 162 12.88 -6.85 6.74
C PRO A 162 13.67 -6.42 5.52
N GLU A 163 14.89 -6.95 5.33
CA GLU A 163 15.71 -6.62 4.17
C GLU A 163 15.16 -7.23 2.88
N ALA A 164 14.49 -8.38 2.94
CA ALA A 164 13.83 -8.95 1.77
C ALA A 164 12.64 -8.10 1.36
N TYR A 165 11.86 -7.63 2.33
CA TYR A 165 10.75 -6.70 2.09
C TYR A 165 11.22 -5.40 1.45
N LEU A 166 12.22 -4.74 2.04
CA LEU A 166 12.78 -3.50 1.53
C LEU A 166 13.41 -3.68 0.14
N ARG A 167 14.12 -4.79 -0.10
CA ARG A 167 14.65 -5.10 -1.44
C ARG A 167 13.53 -5.23 -2.47
N PHE A 168 12.43 -5.89 -2.12
CA PHE A 168 11.29 -6.03 -3.02
C PHE A 168 10.60 -4.69 -3.28
N PHE A 169 10.36 -3.88 -2.24
CA PHE A 169 9.81 -2.53 -2.38
C PHE A 169 10.66 -1.67 -3.34
N ARG A 170 11.99 -1.67 -3.16
CA ARG A 170 12.91 -0.96 -4.06
C ARG A 170 12.90 -1.52 -5.49
N ALA A 171 12.80 -2.84 -5.64
CA ALA A 171 12.70 -3.47 -6.96
C ALA A 171 11.41 -3.06 -7.69
N CYS A 172 10.29 -2.93 -6.98
CA CYS A 172 9.06 -2.34 -7.54
C CYS A 172 9.31 -0.89 -8.01
N CYS A 173 9.93 -0.07 -7.16
CA CYS A 173 10.25 1.32 -7.49
C CYS A 173 11.11 1.43 -8.77
N GLU A 174 12.19 0.64 -8.84
CA GLU A 174 13.12 0.62 -9.96
C GLU A 174 12.48 0.05 -11.23
N LYS A 175 11.80 -1.10 -11.18
CA LYS A 175 11.25 -1.72 -12.39
C LYS A 175 10.08 -0.95 -12.98
N LEU A 176 9.30 -0.25 -12.15
CA LEU A 176 8.15 0.53 -12.59
C LEU A 176 8.48 2.00 -12.86
N GLN A 177 9.65 2.48 -12.41
CA GLN A 177 10.03 3.89 -12.43
C GLN A 177 8.93 4.73 -11.77
N VAL A 178 8.64 4.40 -10.50
CA VAL A 178 7.55 5.03 -9.75
C VAL A 178 7.84 6.51 -9.53
N PHE A 179 6.78 7.32 -9.56
CA PHE A 179 6.90 8.70 -9.09
C PHE A 179 6.60 8.78 -7.59
N TYR A 180 5.65 7.98 -7.10
CA TYR A 180 5.28 7.94 -5.70
C TYR A 180 5.04 6.50 -5.27
N ALA A 181 5.55 6.11 -4.11
CA ALA A 181 5.18 4.86 -3.46
C ALA A 181 5.20 5.03 -1.94
N VAL A 182 4.43 4.21 -1.23
CA VAL A 182 4.38 4.24 0.22
C VAL A 182 4.16 2.85 0.79
N SER A 183 4.70 2.59 1.97
CA SER A 183 4.53 1.33 2.70
C SER A 183 4.38 1.57 4.20
N GLY A 184 3.59 0.72 4.86
CA GLY A 184 3.38 0.78 6.30
C GLY A 184 2.40 -0.27 6.79
N PHE A 185 2.28 -0.39 8.11
CA PHE A 185 1.27 -1.24 8.72
C PHE A 185 -0.13 -0.72 8.43
N SER A 186 -1.04 -1.57 7.98
CA SER A 186 -2.35 -1.22 7.46
C SER A 186 -3.43 -2.15 7.96
N LEU A 187 -4.68 -1.73 7.78
CA LEU A 187 -5.84 -2.60 7.88
C LEU A 187 -6.15 -3.19 6.50
N LEU A 188 -6.27 -4.50 6.41
CA LEU A 188 -6.62 -5.21 5.18
C LEU A 188 -8.14 -5.41 5.12
N PHE A 189 -8.79 -4.72 4.19
CA PHE A 189 -10.23 -4.79 3.98
C PHE A 189 -10.60 -5.72 2.83
N TYR A 190 -11.83 -6.25 2.86
CA TYR A 190 -12.47 -6.91 1.70
C TYR A 190 -12.40 -6.05 0.42
N SER A 191 -12.82 -4.80 0.58
CA SER A 191 -12.84 -3.76 -0.44
C SER A 191 -12.73 -2.42 0.27
N TYR A 192 -11.81 -1.58 -0.19
CA TYR A 192 -11.65 -0.21 0.31
C TYR A 192 -12.92 0.64 0.10
N SER A 193 -13.85 0.23 -0.78
CA SER A 193 -15.14 0.91 -0.95
C SER A 193 -16.21 0.56 0.11
N ALA A 194 -16.06 -0.51 0.89
CA ALA A 194 -17.17 -1.06 1.68
C ALA A 194 -17.02 -0.98 3.21
N ARG A 195 -15.81 -0.74 3.74
CA ARG A 195 -15.49 -0.94 5.17
C ARG A 195 -14.55 0.06 5.88
N PRO A 196 -13.94 1.11 5.26
CA PRO A 196 -13.03 1.98 6.01
C PRO A 196 -13.72 2.78 7.12
N ARG A 197 -15.04 3.04 6.99
CA ARG A 197 -15.82 3.80 7.98
C ARG A 197 -15.73 3.22 9.38
N ASP A 198 -15.78 1.89 9.50
CA ASP A 198 -15.73 1.19 10.78
C ASP A 198 -14.32 1.26 11.40
N ALA A 199 -13.29 1.47 10.58
CA ALA A 199 -11.90 1.59 11.00
C ALA A 199 -11.48 3.03 11.33
N TYR A 200 -12.31 4.04 11.01
CA TYR A 200 -11.97 5.45 11.21
C TYR A 200 -11.47 5.79 12.63
N PRO A 201 -12.05 5.26 13.73
CA PRO A 201 -11.52 5.53 15.07
C PRO A 201 -10.10 5.00 15.30
N LEU A 202 -9.70 3.90 14.63
CA LEU A 202 -8.32 3.40 14.67
C LEU A 202 -7.39 4.35 13.92
N LEU A 203 -7.76 4.74 12.71
CA LEU A 203 -6.98 5.67 11.88
C LEU A 203 -6.76 7.01 12.59
N ARG A 204 -7.77 7.52 13.30
CA ARG A 204 -7.67 8.73 14.13
C ARG A 204 -6.72 8.61 15.31
N ARG A 205 -6.62 7.43 15.94
CA ARG A 205 -5.80 7.23 17.13
C ARG A 205 -4.36 6.85 16.80
N PHE A 206 -4.17 6.01 15.78
CA PHE A 206 -2.89 5.42 15.39
C PHE A 206 -2.48 5.96 14.00
N PRO A 207 -1.92 7.18 13.90
CA PRO A 207 -1.71 7.89 12.64
C PRO A 207 -0.64 7.26 11.73
N GLY A 208 0.21 6.39 12.27
CA GLY A 208 1.17 5.60 11.49
C GLY A 208 0.52 4.44 10.74
N LEU A 209 -0.74 4.08 11.02
CA LEU A 209 -1.47 3.15 10.15
C LEU A 209 -1.54 3.72 8.72
N LEU A 210 -1.29 2.88 7.73
CA LEU A 210 -1.43 3.20 6.32
C LEU A 210 -2.84 2.88 5.85
N TYR A 211 -3.46 3.84 5.17
CA TYR A 211 -4.66 3.65 4.38
C TYR A 211 -4.33 3.86 2.89
N GLU A 212 -4.27 2.77 2.14
CA GLU A 212 -3.89 2.72 0.73
C GLU A 212 -4.99 2.02 -0.07
N ASP A 213 -5.76 2.77 -0.86
CA ASP A 213 -6.87 2.23 -1.65
C ASP A 213 -6.57 2.02 -3.14
N ALA A 214 -5.33 2.29 -3.57
CA ALA A 214 -4.79 2.23 -4.93
C ALA A 214 -5.46 3.13 -5.98
N ASN A 215 -6.72 3.50 -5.78
CA ASN A 215 -7.61 3.97 -6.83
C ASN A 215 -7.98 5.44 -6.66
N GLU A 216 -8.40 5.87 -5.46
CA GLU A 216 -8.95 7.23 -5.28
C GLU A 216 -7.88 8.27 -5.53
N PHE A 217 -6.64 8.06 -5.05
CA PHE A 217 -5.54 8.98 -5.35
C PHE A 217 -5.24 9.08 -6.85
N GLY A 218 -5.31 7.96 -7.58
CA GLY A 218 -5.10 7.96 -9.02
C GLY A 218 -6.20 8.66 -9.81
N LEU A 219 -7.44 8.62 -9.31
CA LEU A 219 -8.58 9.33 -9.89
C LEU A 219 -8.49 10.83 -9.61
N GLU A 220 -8.17 11.22 -8.37
CA GLU A 220 -8.05 12.62 -7.96
C GLU A 220 -6.92 13.36 -8.70
N THR A 221 -5.80 12.69 -8.95
CA THR A 221 -4.65 13.30 -9.62
C THR A 221 -4.79 13.40 -11.14
N GLU A 222 -5.75 12.71 -11.77
CA GLU A 222 -5.99 12.71 -13.23
C GLU A 222 -4.70 12.57 -14.09
N GLY A 223 -3.75 11.74 -13.64
CA GLY A 223 -2.49 11.50 -14.33
C GLY A 223 -1.33 12.44 -13.96
N GLU A 224 -1.53 13.36 -13.01
CA GLU A 224 -0.44 14.12 -12.38
C GLU A 224 0.58 13.16 -11.74
N ALA A 225 1.87 13.40 -11.97
CA ALA A 225 2.95 12.44 -11.66
C ALA A 225 4.14 13.10 -10.94
N ASP A 226 3.94 14.29 -10.41
CA ASP A 226 4.86 15.12 -9.64
C ASP A 226 4.29 15.49 -8.27
N VAL A 227 3.31 14.72 -7.81
CA VAL A 227 2.65 14.86 -6.50
C VAL A 227 2.67 13.55 -5.72
N ILE A 228 2.59 13.68 -4.41
CA ILE A 228 2.43 12.56 -3.48
C ILE A 228 1.12 12.68 -2.70
N ARG A 229 0.63 11.55 -2.19
CA ARG A 229 -0.51 11.55 -1.27
C ARG A 229 -0.08 11.89 0.16
N ASP A 230 0.83 11.11 0.71
CA ASP A 230 1.26 11.18 2.10
C ASP A 230 2.63 10.51 2.31
N ALA A 231 3.08 10.47 3.56
CA ALA A 231 4.29 9.77 3.98
C ALA A 231 3.96 8.67 4.99
N ASN A 232 4.76 7.60 5.02
CA ASN A 232 4.71 6.55 6.02
C ASN A 232 6.10 5.88 6.15
N TRP A 233 6.20 4.70 6.76
CA TRP A 233 7.45 3.98 7.04
C TRP A 233 8.43 3.99 5.87
N LEU A 234 8.00 3.54 4.70
CA LEU A 234 8.74 3.71 3.46
C LEU A 234 7.97 4.67 2.57
N THR A 235 8.65 5.68 2.05
CA THR A 235 8.08 6.59 1.05
C THR A 235 9.07 6.76 -0.09
N ALA A 236 8.67 6.52 -1.33
CA ALA A 236 9.51 6.72 -2.50
C ALA A 236 9.04 7.93 -3.31
N ILE A 237 9.99 8.71 -3.79
CA ILE A 237 9.78 9.78 -4.76
C ILE A 237 10.72 9.62 -5.95
N ASN A 238 10.32 10.09 -7.13
CA ASN A 238 11.22 10.16 -8.28
C ASN A 238 12.30 11.22 -8.11
N ARG A 239 13.27 11.20 -9.02
CA ARG A 239 14.39 12.14 -9.06
C ARG A 239 13.92 13.57 -9.25
N GLU A 240 12.95 13.80 -10.13
CA GLU A 240 12.45 15.14 -10.44
C GLU A 240 11.85 15.81 -9.20
N MET A 241 11.06 15.08 -8.42
CA MET A 241 10.52 15.56 -7.15
C MET A 241 11.61 15.74 -6.09
N LEU A 242 12.60 14.83 -6.02
CA LEU A 242 13.72 14.98 -5.09
C LEU A 242 14.54 16.25 -5.40
N ASP A 243 14.77 16.55 -6.67
CA ASP A 243 15.51 17.73 -7.11
C ASP A 243 14.74 19.03 -6.75
N GLN A 244 13.40 19.04 -6.82
CA GLN A 244 12.57 20.15 -6.36
C GLN A 244 12.74 20.43 -4.85
N LEU A 245 13.06 19.39 -4.07
CA LEU A 245 13.30 19.47 -2.62
C LEU A 245 14.77 19.75 -2.26
N GLY A 246 15.60 20.14 -3.22
CA GLY A 246 17.02 20.43 -3.00
C GLY A 246 17.96 19.23 -3.20
N GLY A 247 17.42 18.09 -3.66
CA GLY A 247 18.19 16.92 -4.06
C GLY A 247 18.58 16.00 -2.90
N GLN A 248 19.37 14.98 -3.24
CA GLN A 248 19.83 13.93 -2.32
C GLN A 248 20.51 14.49 -1.06
N ALA A 249 21.36 15.52 -1.20
CA ALA A 249 22.09 16.10 -0.08
C ALA A 249 21.18 16.77 0.96
N GLU A 250 19.99 17.25 0.57
CA GLU A 250 19.01 17.78 1.51
C GLU A 250 18.32 16.65 2.27
N ALA A 251 17.91 15.60 1.55
CA ALA A 251 17.29 14.42 2.15
C ALA A 251 18.24 13.70 3.13
N GLU A 252 19.55 13.72 2.91
CA GLU A 252 20.56 13.09 3.78
C GLU A 252 20.67 13.78 5.16
N LYS A 253 20.13 14.99 5.32
CA LYS A 253 20.11 15.70 6.60
C LYS A 253 18.99 15.23 7.54
N LEU A 254 18.05 14.41 7.06
CA LEU A 254 16.91 13.96 7.84
C LEU A 254 17.35 12.92 8.89
N GLU A 255 17.37 13.34 10.16
CA GLU A 255 17.73 12.46 11.27
C GLU A 255 16.73 11.30 11.46
N GLY A 256 17.25 10.09 11.64
CA GLY A 256 16.44 8.88 11.79
C GLY A 256 15.84 8.35 10.49
N VAL A 257 16.19 8.94 9.34
CA VAL A 257 15.74 8.50 8.01
C VAL A 257 16.91 7.86 7.27
N THR A 258 16.72 6.64 6.77
CA THR A 258 17.70 5.98 5.89
C THR A 258 17.27 6.15 4.45
N LEU A 259 18.18 6.61 3.59
CA LEU A 259 17.91 6.74 2.16
C LEU A 259 18.36 5.51 1.39
N HIS A 260 17.52 5.04 0.47
CA HIS A 260 17.84 3.96 -0.46
C HIS A 260 17.67 4.47 -1.90
N PRO A 261 18.73 5.08 -2.48
CA PRO A 261 18.70 5.53 -3.87
C PRO A 261 18.52 4.36 -4.83
N TYR A 262 17.84 4.61 -5.95
CA TYR A 262 17.71 3.67 -7.06
C TYR A 262 17.70 4.42 -8.40
N PRO A 263 17.93 3.72 -9.54
CA PRO A 263 17.74 4.32 -10.85
C PRO A 263 16.28 4.77 -11.03
N GLY A 264 16.01 6.06 -10.85
CA GLY A 264 14.69 6.67 -10.96
C GLY A 264 14.30 7.56 -9.78
N GLY A 265 14.92 7.40 -8.60
CA GLY A 265 14.54 8.17 -7.42
C GLY A 265 15.20 7.70 -6.12
N VAL A 266 14.53 7.94 -5.00
CA VAL A 266 14.98 7.54 -3.66
C VAL A 266 13.83 6.99 -2.85
N VAL A 267 14.09 5.96 -2.04
CA VAL A 267 13.19 5.54 -0.96
C VAL A 267 13.70 6.15 0.34
N LEU A 268 12.84 6.89 1.04
CA LEU A 268 13.03 7.38 2.39
C LEU A 268 12.44 6.34 3.35
N GLN A 269 13.29 5.73 4.18
CA GLN A 269 12.87 4.83 5.25
C GLN A 269 12.89 5.59 6.58
N ALA A 270 11.70 5.89 7.11
CA ALA A 270 11.51 6.59 8.36
C ALA A 270 11.61 5.62 9.55
N GLY A 271 12.76 5.61 10.23
CA GLY A 271 13.03 4.66 11.32
C GLY A 271 13.31 3.23 10.84
N ARG A 272 13.78 2.38 11.75
CA ARG A 272 14.23 1.01 11.41
C ARG A 272 13.08 0.05 11.04
N ALA A 273 11.90 0.28 11.59
CA ALA A 273 10.73 -0.59 11.50
C ALA A 273 9.45 0.27 11.42
N PRO A 274 8.36 -0.23 10.84
CA PRO A 274 7.09 0.50 10.78
C PRO A 274 6.49 0.65 12.19
N ARG A 275 5.83 1.79 12.43
CA ARG A 275 5.23 2.18 13.71
C ARG A 275 3.86 2.77 13.46
N ILE A 276 2.91 2.51 14.36
CA ILE A 276 1.55 3.06 14.21
C ILE A 276 1.34 4.33 15.06
N GLY A 277 2.18 4.55 16.07
CA GLY A 277 2.04 5.67 17.02
C GLY A 277 0.74 5.63 17.84
N ASP A 278 0.58 6.50 18.84
CA ASP A 278 -0.68 6.65 19.58
C ASP A 278 -0.86 8.12 19.98
N VAL A 279 -1.83 8.79 19.37
CA VAL A 279 -2.18 10.19 19.65
C VAL A 279 -2.56 10.38 21.12
N ASN A 280 -3.26 9.42 21.71
CA ASN A 280 -3.70 9.51 23.11
C ASN A 280 -2.52 9.41 24.10
N ALA A 281 -1.42 8.79 23.68
CA ALA A 281 -0.18 8.73 24.45
C ALA A 281 0.79 9.88 24.11
N GLY A 282 0.44 10.76 23.16
CA GLY A 282 1.35 11.78 22.64
C GLY A 282 2.53 11.21 21.84
N HIS A 283 2.41 9.96 21.35
CA HIS A 283 3.49 9.24 20.68
C HIS A 283 3.23 9.14 19.18
N ILE A 284 3.40 10.25 18.46
CA ILE A 284 3.38 10.24 17.00
C ILE A 284 4.83 10.03 16.50
N PRO A 285 5.09 9.09 15.55
CA PRO A 285 6.45 8.79 15.10
C PRO A 285 7.16 10.01 14.52
N GLU A 286 8.28 10.38 15.13
CA GLU A 286 9.01 11.61 14.82
C GLU A 286 9.69 11.53 13.45
N GLU A 287 10.18 10.34 13.08
CA GLU A 287 10.74 10.09 11.77
C GLU A 287 9.69 10.27 10.66
N TYR A 288 8.40 9.99 10.96
CA TYR A 288 7.32 10.15 9.99
C TYR A 288 6.99 11.64 9.83
N ARG A 289 7.00 12.42 10.91
CA ARG A 289 6.91 13.89 10.84
C ARG A 289 8.01 14.47 9.96
N ARG A 290 9.28 14.10 10.20
CA ARG A 290 10.41 14.63 9.41
C ARG A 290 10.28 14.33 7.92
N VAL A 291 9.91 13.10 7.56
CA VAL A 291 9.68 12.76 6.14
C VAL A 291 8.48 13.52 5.60
N SER A 292 7.38 13.59 6.35
CA SER A 292 6.18 14.32 5.95
C SER A 292 6.44 15.82 5.73
N ASP A 293 7.21 16.46 6.60
CA ASP A 293 7.60 17.87 6.51
C ASP A 293 8.51 18.13 5.31
N PHE A 294 9.51 17.27 5.10
CA PHE A 294 10.40 17.35 3.95
C PHE A 294 9.62 17.23 2.63
N LEU A 295 8.66 16.31 2.58
CA LEU A 295 7.87 16.04 1.37
C LEU A 295 6.63 16.95 1.22
N LYS A 296 6.32 17.78 2.22
CA LYS A 296 5.13 18.64 2.25
C LYS A 296 4.92 19.48 0.99
N PRO A 297 5.96 20.07 0.35
CA PRO A 297 5.77 20.82 -0.90
C PRO A 297 5.19 20.00 -2.07
N LEU A 298 5.32 18.67 -2.04
CA LEU A 298 4.84 17.76 -3.09
C LEU A 298 3.44 17.20 -2.81
N ARG A 299 2.88 17.47 -1.63
CA ARG A 299 1.61 16.86 -1.19
C ARG A 299 0.45 17.36 -2.05
N TYR A 300 -0.33 16.45 -2.60
CA TYR A 300 -1.54 16.78 -3.34
C TYR A 300 -2.56 17.44 -2.40
N ALA A 301 -2.94 18.68 -2.72
CA ALA A 301 -3.86 19.51 -1.94
C ALA A 301 -5.27 19.67 -2.53
N PRO A 302 -5.50 19.68 -3.87
CA PRO A 302 -6.80 20.06 -4.44
C PRO A 302 -7.83 18.90 -4.48
N TRP A 303 -7.96 18.14 -3.39
CA TRP A 303 -8.94 17.05 -3.23
C TRP A 303 -10.37 17.53 -3.48
N GLN A 304 -11.06 16.87 -4.43
CA GLN A 304 -12.47 17.16 -4.77
C GLN A 304 -13.44 16.19 -4.09
N ALA A 305 -13.01 14.95 -3.84
CA ALA A 305 -13.76 13.97 -3.08
C ALA A 305 -13.05 13.54 -1.78
N PRO A 306 -13.79 13.02 -0.79
CA PRO A 306 -13.19 12.48 0.42
C PRO A 306 -12.35 11.24 0.10
N TYR A 307 -11.10 11.23 0.55
CA TYR A 307 -10.22 10.06 0.47
C TYR A 307 -10.56 9.04 1.56
N LEU A 308 -10.84 9.51 2.78
CA LEU A 308 -11.25 8.64 3.88
C LEU A 308 -12.76 8.42 3.87
N ALA A 309 -13.18 7.15 3.89
CA ALA A 309 -14.56 6.82 4.23
C ALA A 309 -14.75 6.92 5.75
N VAL A 310 -15.64 7.81 6.19
CA VAL A 310 -15.93 8.06 7.62
C VAL A 310 -17.39 7.81 8.00
N PRO A 311 -17.72 7.63 9.29
CA PRO A 311 -19.10 7.55 9.76
C PRO A 311 -19.93 8.79 9.37
N PRO A 312 -21.27 8.65 9.17
CA PRO A 312 -22.13 9.77 8.74
C PRO A 312 -22.13 11.01 9.64
N SER A 313 -21.70 10.87 10.90
CA SER A 313 -21.59 11.96 11.87
C SER A 313 -20.30 12.77 11.77
N VAL A 314 -19.39 12.40 10.87
CA VAL A 314 -18.08 13.02 10.68
C VAL A 314 -18.05 13.67 9.30
N ASP A 315 -17.51 14.89 9.21
CA ASP A 315 -17.25 15.53 7.92
C ASP A 315 -16.11 14.81 7.21
N ALA A 316 -16.41 14.22 6.05
CA ALA A 316 -15.47 13.39 5.31
C ALA A 316 -14.33 14.18 4.66
N MET A 317 -14.57 15.44 4.27
CA MET A 317 -13.54 16.30 3.70
C MET A 317 -12.63 16.83 4.79
N GLU A 318 -13.17 17.17 5.97
CA GLU A 318 -12.38 17.51 7.15
C GLU A 318 -11.50 16.34 7.57
N ALA A 319 -12.07 15.14 7.70
CA ALA A 319 -11.31 13.95 8.03
C ALA A 319 -10.21 13.62 6.99
N THR A 320 -10.47 13.90 5.71
CA THR A 320 -9.46 13.76 4.65
C THR A 320 -8.32 14.75 4.84
N ARG A 321 -8.60 16.02 5.13
CA ARG A 321 -7.55 17.01 5.43
C ARG A 321 -6.75 16.63 6.67
N ASP A 322 -7.41 16.30 7.76
CA ASP A 322 -6.78 15.83 9.01
C ASP A 322 -5.87 14.63 8.75
N TRP A 323 -6.28 13.70 7.87
CA TRP A 323 -5.48 12.54 7.51
C TRP A 323 -4.22 12.91 6.73
N MET A 324 -4.34 13.81 5.75
CA MET A 324 -3.20 14.26 4.95
C MET A 324 -2.22 15.07 5.80
N GLU A 325 -2.72 15.77 6.82
CA GLU A 325 -1.95 16.63 7.73
C GLU A 325 -1.60 15.95 9.06
N ARG A 326 -1.86 14.64 9.22
CA ARG A 326 -1.73 13.93 10.51
C ARG A 326 -0.33 13.94 11.13
N PHE A 327 0.69 14.28 10.35
CA PHE A 327 2.07 14.41 10.78
C PHE A 327 2.58 15.86 10.73
N ASP A 328 1.73 16.83 10.42
CA ASP A 328 2.09 18.24 10.46
C ASP A 328 2.11 18.69 11.93
N GLY A 329 3.19 19.34 12.36
CA GLY A 329 3.33 19.88 13.72
C GLY A 329 4.75 19.87 14.25
#